data_AF-A0A6I7NHY6-F1
#
_entry.id   AF-A0A6I7NHY6-F1
#
_cell.length_a   1.000
_cell.length_b   1.000
_cell.length_c   1.000
_cell.angle_alpha   90.00
_cell.angle_beta   90.00
_cell.angle_gamma   90.00
#
_symmetry.space_group_name_H-M   'P 1'
#
loop_
_entity.id
_entity.type
_entity.pdbx_description
1 polymer ?
#
loop_
_entity_poly.entity_id
_entity_poly.type
_entity_poly.pdbx_seq_one_letter_code
_entity_poly.pdbx_strand_id
1 'polypeptide(L)' 'RFLPNLQHHRFWVESEKRFVRLRTSTKGMRIIDKRGIDAVLSDMRARGEKI' A
#
# COMPACT_ATOMS: atom_id res chain seq x y z
N ARG A 1 -14.22 11.57 12.95
CA ARG A 1 -14.83 10.58 12.03
C ARG A 1 -14.30 9.19 12.39
N PHE A 2 -15.17 8.22 12.66
CA PHE A 2 -14.77 6.87 13.11
C PHE A 2 -14.35 6.01 11.91
N LEU A 3 -13.08 5.58 11.87
CA LEU A 3 -12.50 4.80 10.77
C LEU A 3 -11.78 3.57 11.33
N PRO A 4 -12.51 2.51 11.72
CA PRO A 4 -11.94 1.35 12.43
C PRO A 4 -11.00 0.51 11.55
N ASN A 5 -11.30 0.45 10.25
CA ASN A 5 -10.62 -0.45 9.32
C ASN A 5 -9.40 0.17 8.64
N LEU A 6 -9.01 1.39 9.01
CA LEU A 6 -7.91 2.10 8.37
C LEU A 6 -6.70 2.11 9.29
N GLN A 7 -5.71 1.26 8.98
CA GLN A 7 -4.58 0.98 9.85
C GLN A 7 -3.25 1.14 9.09
N HIS A 8 -2.16 1.30 9.84
CA HIS A 8 -0.82 1.35 9.25
C HIS A 8 -0.24 -0.05 9.15
N HIS A 9 0.10 -0.46 7.93
CA HIS A 9 0.75 -1.74 7.64
C HIS A 9 2.08 -1.51 6.96
N ARG A 10 3.01 -2.46 7.13
CA ARG A 10 4.32 -2.44 6.48
C ARG A 10 4.36 -3.50 5.40
N PHE A 11 4.82 -3.12 4.21
CA PHE A 11 4.99 -4.01 3.08
C PHE A 11 6.46 -4.04 2.70
N TRP A 12 6.98 -5.24 2.42
CA TRP A 12 8.29 -5.40 1.83
C TRP A 12 8.20 -5.10 0.34
N VAL A 13 9.08 -4.24 -0.16
CA VAL A 13 9.16 -3.89 -1.58
C VAL A 13 10.48 -4.41 -2.11
N GLU A 14 10.41 -5.40 -3.00
CA GLU A 14 11.60 -6.06 -3.53
C GLU A 14 12.44 -5.11 -4.41
N SER A 15 11.77 -4.28 -5.21
CA SER A 15 12.38 -3.29 -6.09
C SER A 15 13.31 -2.30 -5.37
N GLU A 16 13.00 -1.98 -4.11
CA GLU A 16 13.72 -0.99 -3.31
C GLU A 16 14.42 -1.61 -2.10
N LYS A 17 14.30 -2.94 -1.93
CA LYS A 17 14.81 -3.72 -0.79
C LYS A 17 14.53 -3.05 0.57
N ARG A 18 13.33 -2.49 0.73
CA ARG A 18 12.93 -1.76 1.95
C ARG A 18 11.50 -2.02 2.34
N PHE A 19 11.21 -1.79 3.62
CA PHE A 19 9.84 -1.75 4.13
C PHE A 19 9.21 -0.39 3.87
N VAL A 20 8.05 -0.37 3.24
CA VAL A 20 7.22 0.83 3.05
C VAL A 20 6.01 0.75 3.98
N ARG A 21 5.74 1.84 4.71
CA ARG A 21 4.59 1.93 5.62
C ARG A 21 3.43 2.62 4.92
N LEU A 22 2.35 1.88 4.68
CA LEU A 22 1.15 2.40 4.05
C LEU A 22 -0.02 2.41 5.03
N ARG A 23 -0.88 3.43 4.90
CA ARG A 23 -2.16 3.47 5.61
C ARG A 23 -3.20 2.78 4.74
N THR A 24 -3.52 1.54 5.07
CA THR A 24 -4.29 0.64 4.20
C THR A 24 -5.53 0.14 4.93
N SER A 25 -6.61 -0.05 4.18
CA SER A 25 -7.81 -0.72 4.68
C SER A 25 -7.78 -2.21 4.35
N THR A 26 -8.64 -3.01 4.99
CA THR A 26 -8.76 -4.45 4.70
C THR A 26 -9.03 -4.75 3.23
N LYS A 27 -9.80 -3.89 2.55
CA LYS A 27 -10.02 -3.99 1.10
C LYS A 27 -8.75 -3.67 0.30
N GLY A 28 -7.99 -2.67 0.73
CA GLY A 28 -6.71 -2.32 0.12
C GLY A 28 -5.69 -3.45 0.21
N MET A 29 -5.63 -4.15 1.35
CA MET A 29 -4.76 -5.32 1.51
C MET A 29 -5.09 -6.40 0.47
N ARG A 30 -6.36 -6.74 0.27
CA ARG A 30 -6.78 -7.71 -0.77
C ARG A 30 -6.39 -7.30 -2.19
N ILE A 31 -6.36 -6.00 -2.48
CA ILE A 31 -5.95 -5.50 -3.80
C ILE A 31 -4.44 -5.66 -3.98
N ILE A 32 -3.66 -5.35 -2.94
CA ILE A 32 -2.20 -5.54 -2.92
C ILE A 32 -1.87 -7.03 -3.10
N ASP A 33 -2.55 -7.92 -2.38
CA ASP A 33 -2.32 -9.37 -2.51
C ASP A 33 -2.66 -9.89 -3.92
N LYS A 34 -3.71 -9.34 -4.55
CA LYS A 34 -4.14 -9.77 -5.89
C LYS A 34 -3.27 -9.22 -7.03
N ARG A 35 -2.83 -7.97 -6.93
CA ARG A 35 -2.11 -7.27 -8.01
C ARG A 35 -0.59 -7.21 -7.80
N GLY A 36 -0.12 -7.50 -6.60
CA GLY A 36 1.26 -7.24 -6.18
C GLY A 36 1.48 -5.81 -5.69
N ILE A 37 2.48 -5.63 -4.83
CA ILE A 37 2.81 -4.32 -4.23
C ILE A 37 3.41 -3.35 -5.25
N ASP A 38 4.25 -3.81 -6.17
CA ASP A 38 4.93 -2.94 -7.14
C ASP A 38 3.94 -2.24 -8.10
N ALA A 39 2.93 -2.99 -8.58
CA ALA A 39 1.89 -2.43 -9.43
C ALA A 39 1.07 -1.35 -8.71
N VAL A 40 0.71 -1.61 -7.45
CA VAL A 40 -0.05 -0.65 -6.62
C VAL A 40 0.78 0.60 -6.32
N LEU A 41 2.09 0.45 -6.04
CA LEU A 41 2.99 1.57 -5.82
C LEU A 41 3.19 2.40 -7.09
N SER A 42 3.28 1.77 -8.27
CA SER A 42 3.31 2.46 -9.55
C SER A 42 2.05 3.30 -9.78
N ASP A 43 0.87 2.71 -9.56
CA ASP A 43 -0.42 3.42 -9.64
C ASP A 43 -0.50 4.58 -8.63
N MET A 44 0.02 4.40 -7.41
CA MET A 44 0.07 5.46 -6.39
C MET A 44 1.00 6.60 -6.79
N ARG A 45 2.17 6.30 -7.36
CA ARG A 45 3.11 7.30 -7.89
C ARG A 45 2.51 8.07 -9.06
N ALA A 46 1.82 7.38 -9.98
CA ALA A 46 1.12 8.00 -11.10
C ALA A 46 0.02 8.98 -10.63
N ARG A 47 -0.61 8.68 -9.49
CA ARG A 47 -1.57 9.58 -8.83
C ARG A 47 -0.93 10.72 -8.04
N GLY A 48 0.40 10.75 -7.91
CA GLY A 48 1.13 11.79 -7.17
C GLY A 48 1.06 11.64 -5.65
N GLU A 49 0.66 10.48 -5.12
CA GLU A 49 0.68 10.25 -3.68
C GLU A 49 2.13 10.08 -3.19
N LYS A 50 2.51 10.81 -2.14
CA LYS A 50 3.82 10.67 -1.50
C LYS A 50 3.88 9.37 -0.70
N ILE A 51 4.82 8.50 -1.09
CA ILE A 51 5.13 7.20 -0.46
C ILE A 51 6.35 7.32 0.44
#